data_AF-A0A0P9TQK9-F1
#
_entry.id   AF-A0A0P9TQK9-F1
#
_cell.length_a   1.000
_cell.length_b   1.000
_cell.length_c   1.000
_cell.angle_alpha   90.00
_cell.angle_beta   90.00
_cell.angle_gamma   90.00
#
_symmetry.space_group_name_H-M   'P 1'
#
loop_
_entity.id
_entity.type
_entity.pdbx_description
1 polymer ?
#
loop_
_entity_poly.entity_id
_entity_poly.type
_entity_poly.pdbx_seq_one_letter_code
_entity_poly.pdbx_strand_id
1 'polypeptide(L)'
;MMLSPGPRDDLVGGYVCAGLTVAFYRTAVNFSQLGGGELDELCGAARRLWSGEKIMVSKKIKILLTLLIAVIGVFAGSISNLKHHQASSFVVSETGEYLIENVSARGLLAPFENLSYLRITDKRDSNTVFRSPLYPSSSLDMSSHEDEVIVGIVWLDFYKRDQHFVLRFPEWETHWLNFFISNTPYEVIGE
;
A
#
# COMPACT_ATOMS: atom_id res chain seq x y z
N MET A 1 -52.33 10.84 5.81
CA MET A 1 -52.10 10.76 4.35
C MET A 1 -50.59 10.59 4.17
N MET A 2 -49.98 9.41 4.06
CA MET A 2 -50.26 8.26 3.16
C MET A 2 -50.22 8.73 1.70
N LEU A 3 -49.36 8.24 0.77
CA LEU A 3 -48.74 6.92 0.53
C LEU A 3 -47.36 7.12 -0.16
N SER A 4 -46.28 6.36 0.10
CA SER A 4 -45.91 5.05 -0.52
C SER A 4 -46.15 4.96 -2.03
N PRO A 5 -45.16 4.54 -2.84
CA PRO A 5 -44.87 3.11 -2.97
C PRO A 5 -43.37 2.74 -3.02
N GLY A 6 -43.04 1.54 -2.54
CA GLY A 6 -42.01 0.68 -3.14
C GLY A 6 -42.68 -0.53 -3.79
N PRO A 7 -41.97 -1.63 -4.14
CA PRO A 7 -40.55 -1.77 -4.51
C PRO A 7 -40.40 -2.45 -5.90
N ARG A 8 -39.20 -2.45 -6.49
CA ARG A 8 -38.76 -3.49 -7.45
C ARG A 8 -37.24 -3.46 -7.67
N ASP A 9 -36.60 -4.43 -7.04
CA ASP A 9 -35.65 -5.41 -7.59
C ASP A 9 -34.62 -4.91 -8.63
N ASP A 10 -33.40 -4.68 -8.15
CA ASP A 10 -32.12 -4.94 -8.87
C ASP A 10 -30.98 -5.07 -7.83
N LEU A 11 -31.08 -6.10 -6.98
CA LEU A 11 -29.91 -6.85 -6.49
C LEU A 11 -29.62 -7.86 -7.60
N VAL A 12 -28.41 -7.93 -8.16
CA VAL A 12 -27.40 -8.94 -7.81
C VAL A 12 -26.20 -8.65 -8.72
N GLY A 13 -25.08 -8.18 -8.15
CA GLY A 13 -23.86 -7.97 -8.95
C GLY A 13 -22.61 -7.55 -8.18
N GLY A 14 -22.76 -6.94 -6.99
CA GLY A 14 -21.61 -6.38 -6.26
C GLY A 14 -20.98 -7.25 -5.17
N TYR A 15 -21.64 -8.34 -4.73
CA TYR A 15 -21.25 -9.02 -3.48
C TYR A 15 -20.37 -10.27 -3.64
N VAL A 16 -19.96 -10.64 -4.85
CA VAL A 16 -19.12 -11.84 -5.07
C VAL A 16 -17.61 -11.54 -4.99
N CYS A 17 -17.17 -10.29 -5.16
CA CYS A 17 -15.73 -9.95 -5.14
C CYS A 17 -15.18 -9.58 -3.75
N ALA A 18 -16.02 -9.24 -2.76
CA ALA A 18 -15.55 -8.86 -1.43
C ALA A 18 -15.30 -10.07 -0.50
N GLY A 19 -15.94 -11.21 -0.75
CA GLY A 19 -15.82 -12.42 0.07
C GLY A 19 -14.48 -13.14 -0.06
N LEU A 20 -13.83 -13.08 -1.22
CA LEU A 20 -12.54 -13.76 -1.45
C LEU A 20 -11.34 -12.96 -0.90
N THR A 21 -11.40 -11.64 -0.90
CA THR A 21 -10.26 -10.80 -0.50
C THR A 21 -10.10 -10.74 1.02
N VAL A 22 -11.20 -10.78 1.79
CA VAL A 22 -11.16 -10.82 3.26
C VAL A 22 -10.76 -12.21 3.78
N ALA A 23 -11.11 -13.28 3.06
CA ALA A 23 -10.71 -14.64 3.42
C ALA A 23 -9.19 -14.86 3.33
N PHE A 24 -8.51 -14.26 2.34
CA PHE A 24 -7.05 -14.38 2.21
C PHE A 24 -6.27 -13.55 3.24
N TYR A 25 -6.75 -12.35 3.59
CA TYR A 25 -6.06 -11.52 4.57
C TYR A 25 -6.23 -12.01 6.01
N ARG A 26 -7.41 -12.54 6.37
CA ARG A 26 -7.63 -13.14 7.69
C ARG A 26 -6.90 -14.47 7.89
N THR A 27 -6.52 -15.13 6.79
CA THR A 27 -5.70 -16.35 6.83
C THR A 27 -4.21 -16.03 6.96
N ALA A 28 -3.72 -14.92 6.42
CA ALA A 28 -2.30 -14.56 6.49
C ALA A 28 -1.86 -13.99 7.85
N VAL A 29 -2.77 -13.36 8.61
CA VAL A 29 -2.43 -12.66 9.87
C VAL A 29 -2.48 -13.55 11.11
N ASN A 30 -3.05 -14.76 11.05
CA ASN A 30 -3.09 -15.70 12.18
C ASN A 30 -2.03 -16.82 12.14
N PHE A 31 -1.10 -16.78 11.18
CA PHE A 31 -0.08 -17.82 11.01
C PHE A 31 0.94 -17.91 12.16
N SER A 32 1.00 -16.92 13.05
CA SER A 32 1.91 -16.89 14.21
C SER A 32 1.30 -17.43 15.50
N GLN A 33 0.04 -17.89 15.50
CA GLN A 33 -0.66 -18.41 16.70
C GLN A 33 -1.27 -19.81 16.53
N LEU A 34 -1.08 -20.47 15.39
CA LEU A 34 -1.68 -21.78 15.10
C LEU A 34 -0.80 -22.92 15.64
N GLY A 35 -1.31 -23.61 16.66
CA GLY A 35 -0.71 -24.82 17.22
C GLY A 35 -0.68 -25.97 16.20
N GLY A 36 0.32 -26.86 16.34
CA GLY A 36 0.68 -27.86 15.33
C GLY A 36 -0.43 -28.81 14.83
N GLY A 37 -1.56 -28.93 15.54
CA GLY A 37 -2.69 -29.75 15.09
C GLY A 37 -3.53 -29.13 13.97
N GLU A 38 -3.57 -27.79 13.86
CA GLU A 38 -4.44 -27.09 12.89
C GLU A 38 -3.76 -26.91 11.52
N LEU A 39 -2.42 -26.90 11.50
CA LEU A 39 -1.60 -26.97 10.28
C LEU A 39 -1.68 -28.34 9.60
N ASP A 40 -1.80 -29.43 10.37
CA ASP A 40 -1.99 -30.78 9.82
C ASP A 40 -3.39 -30.95 9.21
N GLU A 41 -4.40 -30.26 9.76
CA GLU A 41 -5.75 -30.27 9.22
C GLU A 41 -5.86 -29.42 7.94
N LEU A 42 -5.18 -28.26 7.88
CA LEU A 42 -5.07 -27.45 6.67
C LEU A 42 -4.23 -28.14 5.57
N CYS A 43 -3.13 -28.79 5.92
CA CYS A 43 -2.35 -29.63 5.00
C CYS A 43 -3.15 -30.85 4.53
N GLY A 44 -3.95 -31.45 5.42
CA GLY A 44 -4.85 -32.57 5.11
C GLY A 44 -6.00 -32.15 4.18
N ALA A 45 -6.60 -30.99 4.42
CA ALA A 45 -7.64 -30.39 3.60
C ALA A 45 -7.08 -29.97 2.22
N ALA A 46 -5.89 -29.36 2.17
CA ALA A 46 -5.20 -29.05 0.92
C ALA A 46 -4.82 -30.32 0.14
N ARG A 47 -4.38 -31.38 0.83
CA ARG A 47 -4.10 -32.69 0.23
C ARG A 47 -5.37 -33.37 -0.30
N ARG A 48 -6.50 -33.23 0.39
CA ARG A 48 -7.81 -33.75 -0.08
C ARG A 48 -8.37 -32.94 -1.24
N LEU A 49 -8.22 -31.61 -1.23
CA LEU A 49 -8.57 -30.73 -2.36
C LEU A 49 -7.71 -31.01 -3.60
N TRP A 50 -6.43 -31.38 -3.43
CA TRP A 50 -5.56 -31.78 -4.53
C TRP A 50 -5.82 -33.22 -5.02
N SER A 51 -6.33 -34.09 -4.14
CA SER A 51 -6.53 -35.53 -4.41
C SER A 51 -7.96 -35.91 -4.82
N GLY A 52 -8.94 -35.01 -4.66
CA GLY A 52 -10.35 -35.37 -4.54
C GLY A 52 -11.29 -34.81 -5.60
N GLU A 53 -10.82 -34.35 -6.75
CA GLU A 53 -11.62 -34.23 -7.97
C GLU A 53 -10.63 -34.05 -9.10
N LYS A 54 -10.62 -34.92 -10.12
CA LYS A 54 -9.91 -34.61 -11.35
C LYS A 54 -10.68 -33.51 -12.05
N ILE A 55 -10.62 -32.28 -11.53
CA ILE A 55 -10.78 -31.11 -12.37
C ILE A 55 -9.75 -31.36 -13.46
N MET A 56 -10.23 -31.55 -14.68
CA MET A 56 -9.43 -31.84 -15.85
C MET A 56 -8.71 -30.55 -16.26
N VAL A 57 -7.91 -30.01 -15.33
CA VAL A 57 -7.07 -28.86 -15.50
C VAL A 57 -5.99 -29.31 -16.45
N SER A 58 -6.20 -29.00 -17.73
CA SER A 58 -5.23 -29.21 -18.79
C SER A 58 -3.85 -28.77 -18.32
N LYS A 59 -2.79 -29.46 -18.75
CA LYS A 59 -1.40 -29.07 -18.44
C LYS A 59 -1.17 -27.57 -18.69
N LYS A 60 -1.83 -27.01 -19.71
CA LYS A 60 -1.81 -25.58 -20.04
C LYS A 60 -2.35 -24.69 -18.92
N ILE A 61 -3.47 -25.07 -18.29
CA ILE A 61 -4.09 -24.30 -17.20
C ILE A 61 -3.22 -24.40 -15.93
N LYS A 62 -2.62 -25.56 -15.65
CA LYS A 62 -1.69 -25.69 -14.52
C LYS A 62 -0.47 -24.78 -14.70
N ILE A 63 0.13 -24.78 -15.90
CA ILE A 63 1.26 -23.89 -16.23
C ILE A 63 0.84 -22.42 -16.10
N LEU A 64 -0.33 -22.05 -16.63
CA LEU A 64 -0.84 -20.68 -16.53
C LEU A 64 -1.03 -20.25 -15.08
N LEU A 65 -1.60 -21.11 -14.23
CA LEU A 65 -1.80 -20.83 -12.81
C LEU A 65 -0.47 -20.67 -12.07
N THR A 66 0.49 -21.57 -12.31
CA THR A 66 1.82 -21.47 -11.71
C THR A 66 2.53 -20.19 -12.14
N LEU A 67 2.45 -19.82 -13.42
CA LEU A 67 3.01 -18.57 -13.93
C LEU A 67 2.34 -17.35 -13.29
N LEU A 68 1.02 -17.37 -13.15
CA LEU A 68 0.27 -16.28 -12.52
C LEU A 68 0.67 -16.09 -11.06
N ILE A 69 0.79 -17.18 -10.30
CA ILE A 69 1.26 -17.14 -8.90
C ILE A 69 2.68 -16.57 -8.83
N ALA A 70 3.58 -16.98 -9.74
CA ALA A 70 4.93 -16.45 -9.79
C ALA A 70 4.96 -14.94 -10.08
N VAL A 71 4.15 -14.47 -11.04
CA VAL A 71 4.04 -13.03 -11.37
C VAL A 71 3.50 -12.23 -10.18
N ILE A 72 2.46 -12.72 -9.51
CA ILE A 72 1.91 -12.07 -8.31
C ILE A 72 2.96 -12.03 -7.19
N GLY A 73 3.70 -13.11 -6.98
CA GLY A 73 4.76 -13.17 -5.98
C GLY A 73 5.88 -12.16 -6.25
N VAL A 74 6.35 -12.06 -7.49
CA VAL A 74 7.34 -11.06 -7.91
C VAL A 74 6.78 -9.64 -7.74
N PHE A 75 5.53 -9.41 -8.10
CA PHE A 75 4.87 -8.11 -7.94
C PHE A 75 4.78 -7.70 -6.47
N ALA A 76 4.25 -8.58 -5.60
CA ALA A 76 4.13 -8.33 -4.17
C ALA A 76 5.49 -8.13 -3.50
N GLY A 77 6.49 -8.93 -3.87
CA GLY A 77 7.88 -8.76 -3.42
C GLY A 77 8.46 -7.42 -3.84
N SER A 78 8.20 -6.99 -5.08
CA SER A 78 8.68 -5.69 -5.58
C SER A 78 8.06 -4.51 -4.84
N ILE A 79 6.74 -4.55 -4.58
CA ILE A 79 6.07 -3.53 -3.75
C ILE A 79 6.63 -3.52 -2.33
N SER A 80 6.87 -4.70 -1.76
CA SER A 80 7.40 -4.84 -0.40
C SER A 80 8.81 -4.26 -0.29
N ASN A 81 9.67 -4.51 -1.27
CA ASN A 81 11.01 -3.93 -1.33
C ASN A 81 10.95 -2.40 -1.43
N LEU A 82 10.07 -1.84 -2.26
CA LEU A 82 9.91 -0.39 -2.41
C LEU A 82 9.51 0.31 -1.11
N LYS A 83 8.66 -0.33 -0.30
CA LYS A 83 8.22 0.23 0.99
C LYS A 83 9.31 0.23 2.06
N HIS A 84 10.23 -0.71 1.98
CA HIS A 84 11.33 -0.88 2.94
C HIS A 84 12.68 -0.41 2.38
N HIS A 85 12.67 0.28 1.24
CA HIS A 85 13.87 0.90 0.72
C HIS A 85 14.45 1.87 1.75
N GLN A 86 15.78 1.88 1.79
CA GLN A 86 16.53 2.82 2.60
C GLN A 86 16.32 4.24 2.07
N ALA A 87 16.33 5.20 2.98
CA ALA A 87 16.26 6.61 2.63
C ALA A 87 17.49 7.00 1.79
N SER A 88 17.24 7.70 0.69
CA SER A 88 18.30 8.31 -0.12
C SER A 88 18.89 9.54 0.57
N SER A 89 18.04 10.27 1.30
CA SER A 89 18.44 11.38 2.17
C SER A 89 17.50 11.44 3.37
N PHE A 90 18.00 11.97 4.49
CA PHE A 90 17.22 12.14 5.70
C PHE A 90 17.56 13.50 6.34
N VAL A 91 16.56 14.07 7.00
CA VAL A 91 16.69 15.27 7.82
C VAL A 91 15.86 15.04 9.08
N VAL A 92 16.43 15.47 10.21
CA VAL A 92 15.72 15.44 11.49
C VAL A 92 15.10 16.82 11.67
N SER A 93 13.84 16.85 12.10
CA SER A 93 13.13 18.11 12.32
C SER A 93 13.77 18.94 13.43
N GLU A 94 13.45 20.23 13.50
CA GLU A 94 14.07 21.16 14.46
C GLU A 94 13.84 20.74 15.92
N THR A 95 12.67 20.18 16.22
CA THR A 95 12.34 19.64 17.56
C THR A 95 13.00 18.29 17.84
N GLY A 96 13.48 17.60 16.80
CA GLY A 96 14.02 16.25 16.89
C GLY A 96 12.96 15.13 16.90
N GLU A 97 11.69 15.49 16.99
CA GLU A 97 10.54 14.59 17.16
C GLU A 97 10.15 13.87 15.87
N TYR A 98 10.47 14.46 14.73
CA TYR A 98 10.20 13.88 13.42
C TYR A 98 11.51 13.53 12.68
N LEU A 99 11.51 12.37 12.04
CA LEU A 99 12.51 11.98 11.06
C LEU A 99 11.88 12.05 9.68
N ILE A 100 12.40 12.91 8.82
CA ILE A 100 11.93 13.12 7.47
C ILE A 100 12.92 12.45 6.51
N GLU A 101 12.45 11.46 5.77
CA GLU A 101 13.27 10.66 4.86
C GLU A 101 12.74 10.80 3.43
N ASN A 102 13.61 11.03 2.47
CA ASN A 102 13.29 10.91 1.06
C ASN A 102 13.70 9.51 0.59
N VAL A 103 12.74 8.73 0.09
CA VAL A 103 12.96 7.35 -0.33
C VAL A 103 12.72 7.25 -1.84
N SER A 104 13.74 6.81 -2.58
CA SER A 104 13.60 6.57 -4.01
C SER A 104 12.66 5.39 -4.28
N ALA A 105 11.70 5.62 -5.16
CA ALA A 105 10.78 4.59 -5.65
C ALA A 105 11.36 3.81 -6.83
N ARG A 106 12.66 3.99 -7.14
CA ARG A 106 13.32 3.23 -8.20
C ARG A 106 13.36 1.75 -7.83
N GLY A 107 12.85 0.91 -8.72
CA GLY A 107 12.81 -0.54 -8.51
C GLY A 107 12.31 -1.28 -9.73
N LEU A 108 12.04 -2.58 -9.60
CA LEU A 108 11.60 -3.41 -10.73
C LEU A 108 10.29 -2.91 -11.37
N LEU A 109 9.40 -2.28 -10.59
CA LEU A 109 8.12 -1.75 -11.06
C LEU A 109 8.22 -0.34 -11.65
N ALA A 110 9.31 0.38 -11.38
CA ALA A 110 9.57 1.73 -11.85
C ALA A 110 11.09 1.91 -12.09
N PRO A 111 11.68 1.24 -13.10
CA PRO A 111 13.13 1.16 -13.26
C PRO A 111 13.77 2.43 -13.83
N PHE A 112 13.00 3.20 -14.62
CA PHE A 112 13.46 4.39 -15.35
C PHE A 112 12.86 5.69 -14.79
N GLU A 113 11.95 5.59 -13.83
CA GLU A 113 11.28 6.74 -13.26
C GLU A 113 12.13 7.32 -12.13
N ASN A 114 12.36 8.63 -12.17
CA ASN A 114 13.06 9.34 -11.11
C ASN A 114 12.08 9.84 -10.05
N LEU A 115 11.24 8.94 -9.53
CA LEU A 115 10.23 9.24 -8.52
C LEU A 115 10.75 8.90 -7.12
N SER A 116 10.38 9.72 -6.16
CA SER A 116 10.60 9.48 -4.74
C SER A 116 9.34 9.77 -3.95
N TYR A 117 9.28 9.29 -2.72
CA TYR A 117 8.24 9.66 -1.77
C TYR A 117 8.89 10.09 -0.45
N LEU A 118 8.17 10.93 0.28
CA LEU A 118 8.56 11.38 1.60
C LEU A 118 8.02 10.38 2.62
N ARG A 119 8.89 9.94 3.51
CA ARG A 119 8.57 9.09 4.65
C ARG A 119 8.86 9.87 5.93
N ILE A 120 7.80 10.28 6.62
CA ILE A 120 7.90 10.97 7.90
C ILE A 120 7.64 9.94 9.01
N THR A 121 8.59 9.82 9.92
CA THR A 121 8.46 8.97 11.11
C THR A 121 8.29 9.86 12.33
N ASP A 122 7.14 9.76 13.01
CA ASP A 122 6.90 10.42 14.29
C ASP A 122 7.48 9.57 15.43
N LYS A 123 8.57 10.05 16.05
CA LYS A 123 9.27 9.31 17.11
C LYS A 123 8.51 9.30 18.43
N ARG A 124 7.50 10.16 18.59
CA ARG A 124 6.72 10.26 19.83
C ARG A 124 5.63 9.20 19.90
N ASP A 125 4.97 8.98 18.76
CA ASP A 125 3.84 8.06 18.66
C ASP A 125 4.29 6.71 18.08
N SER A 126 5.03 5.94 18.88
CA SER A 126 5.45 4.57 18.55
C SER A 126 6.20 4.41 17.21
N ASN A 127 6.90 5.44 16.73
CA ASN A 127 7.53 5.46 15.40
C ASN A 127 6.52 5.26 14.26
N THR A 128 5.36 5.91 14.35
CA THR A 128 4.35 5.88 13.29
C THR A 128 4.92 6.47 11.99
N VAL A 129 4.70 5.78 10.87
CA VAL A 129 5.28 6.10 9.56
C VAL A 129 4.22 6.59 8.58
N PHE A 130 4.35 7.84 8.15
CA PHE A 130 3.52 8.49 7.13
C PHE A 130 4.28 8.54 5.80
N ARG A 131 3.60 8.19 4.70
CA ARG A 131 4.17 8.15 3.35
C ARG A 131 3.35 9.02 2.41
N SER A 132 4.01 10.00 1.82
CA SER A 132 3.44 10.87 0.80
C SER A 132 3.15 10.10 -0.50
N PRO A 133 2.34 10.65 -1.42
CA PRO A 133 2.38 10.23 -2.81
C PRO A 133 3.77 10.48 -3.42
N LEU A 134 4.02 9.83 -4.55
CA LEU A 134 5.23 10.00 -5.33
C LEU A 134 5.32 11.40 -5.93
N TYR A 135 6.53 11.91 -6.00
CA TYR A 135 6.89 13.17 -6.65
C TYR A 135 8.19 13.03 -7.45
N PRO A 136 8.44 13.92 -8.42
CA PRO A 136 9.70 13.96 -9.17
C PRO A 136 10.90 14.29 -8.26
N SER A 137 11.92 13.43 -8.24
CA SER A 137 13.10 13.61 -7.38
C SER A 137 14.01 14.75 -7.86
N SER A 138 13.84 15.23 -9.09
CA SER A 138 14.58 16.36 -9.67
C SER A 138 14.30 17.69 -8.98
N SER A 139 13.12 17.83 -8.37
CA SER A 139 12.65 19.06 -7.74
C SER A 139 12.77 19.02 -6.21
N LEU A 140 13.55 18.06 -5.69
CA LEU A 140 13.69 17.82 -4.26
C LEU A 140 14.62 18.85 -3.61
N ASP A 141 14.06 19.63 -2.68
CA ASP A 141 14.81 20.40 -1.70
C ASP A 141 14.46 19.86 -0.30
N MET A 142 15.44 19.23 0.35
CA MET A 142 15.30 18.61 1.68
C MET A 142 15.41 19.61 2.83
N SER A 143 15.42 20.92 2.55
CA SER A 143 15.35 21.94 3.59
C SER A 143 14.06 21.75 4.37
N SER A 144 14.20 21.31 5.62
CA SER A 144 13.07 21.01 6.49
C SER A 144 12.54 22.27 7.14
N HIS A 145 11.25 22.32 7.36
CA HIS A 145 10.59 23.30 8.22
C HIS A 145 9.64 22.60 9.18
N GLU A 146 9.51 23.16 10.37
CA GLU A 146 8.62 22.65 11.40
C GLU A 146 8.02 23.83 12.18
N ASP A 147 6.70 23.80 12.37
CA ASP A 147 5.99 24.68 13.29
C ASP A 147 4.99 23.89 14.15
N GLU A 148 4.09 24.56 14.87
CA GLU A 148 3.11 23.89 15.73
C GLU A 148 2.09 23.03 14.96
N VAL A 149 1.86 23.32 13.68
CA VAL A 149 0.80 22.74 12.83
C VAL A 149 1.36 21.80 11.78
N ILE A 150 2.50 22.14 11.18
CA ILE A 150 3.08 21.42 10.04
C ILE A 150 4.52 20.96 10.33
N VAL A 151 4.92 19.90 9.65
CA VAL A 151 6.31 19.49 9.51
C VAL A 151 6.52 19.03 8.08
N GLY A 152 7.67 19.32 7.48
CA GLY A 152 7.84 18.97 6.07
C GLY A 152 9.15 19.45 5.47
N ILE A 153 9.17 19.47 4.14
CA ILE A 153 10.24 20.02 3.33
C ILE A 153 9.65 21.00 2.33
N VAL A 154 10.50 21.73 1.62
CA VAL A 154 10.04 22.63 0.55
C VAL A 154 9.13 21.87 -0.42
N TRP A 155 7.95 22.45 -0.68
CA TRP A 155 6.86 21.92 -1.53
C TRP A 155 6.02 20.77 -0.96
N LEU A 156 6.33 20.26 0.24
CA LEU A 156 5.61 19.18 0.91
C LEU A 156 5.39 19.49 2.39
N ASP A 157 4.14 19.80 2.74
CA ASP A 157 3.74 19.95 4.13
C ASP A 157 3.03 18.68 4.62
N PHE A 158 3.32 18.28 5.85
CA PHE A 158 2.53 17.31 6.59
C PHE A 158 1.85 18.01 7.77
N TYR A 159 0.52 18.03 7.76
CA TYR A 159 -0.28 18.60 8.84
C TYR A 159 -0.36 17.61 10.00
N LYS A 160 0.20 17.99 11.16
CA LYS A 160 0.34 17.12 12.33
C LYS A 160 -1.01 16.68 12.90
N ARG A 161 -2.00 17.58 12.89
CA ARG A 161 -3.33 17.37 13.48
C ARG A 161 -4.18 16.40 12.67
N ASP A 162 -4.26 16.64 11.37
CA ASP A 162 -5.17 15.92 10.46
C ASP A 162 -4.45 14.78 9.71
N GLN A 163 -3.14 14.63 9.94
CA GLN A 163 -2.28 13.60 9.37
C GLN A 163 -2.45 13.46 7.85
N HIS A 164 -2.31 14.56 7.12
CA HIS A 164 -2.39 14.59 5.67
C HIS A 164 -1.24 15.39 5.06
N PHE A 165 -0.93 15.10 3.80
CA PHE A 165 0.08 15.82 3.04
C PHE A 165 -0.55 16.88 2.15
N VAL A 166 0.14 18.01 2.00
CA VAL A 166 -0.16 19.02 0.98
C VAL A 166 1.04 19.15 0.06
N LEU A 167 0.81 18.91 -1.22
CA LEU A 167 1.81 18.99 -2.27
C LEU A 167 1.62 20.27 -3.05
N ARG A 168 2.72 21.01 -3.24
CA ARG A 168 2.77 22.27 -4.00
C ARG A 168 3.67 22.18 -5.22
N PHE A 169 3.94 20.98 -5.71
CA PHE A 169 4.77 20.77 -6.90
C PHE A 169 3.96 21.13 -8.17
N PRO A 170 4.41 22.12 -8.98
CA PRO A 170 3.69 22.51 -10.19
C PRO A 170 3.64 21.39 -11.25
N GLU A 171 4.72 20.60 -11.33
CA GLU A 171 4.86 19.49 -12.28
C GLU A 171 4.40 18.15 -11.69
N TRP A 172 3.57 18.17 -10.64
CA TRP A 172 3.12 16.93 -10.03
C TRP A 172 2.13 16.19 -10.94
N GLU A 173 2.43 14.93 -11.20
CA GLU A 173 1.54 14.03 -11.92
C GLU A 173 1.15 12.84 -11.05
N THR A 174 -0.12 12.44 -11.16
CA THR A 174 -0.61 11.23 -10.50
C THR A 174 0.12 10.01 -11.04
N HIS A 175 0.69 9.22 -10.13
CA HIS A 175 1.34 7.96 -10.45
C HIS A 175 0.57 6.78 -9.87
N TRP A 176 0.35 5.73 -10.66
CA TRP A 176 -0.43 4.54 -10.23
C TRP A 176 0.17 3.84 -9.01
N LEU A 177 1.49 3.93 -8.82
CA LEU A 177 2.16 3.29 -7.70
C LEU A 177 1.82 3.95 -6.35
N ASN A 178 1.20 5.15 -6.38
CA ASN A 178 0.67 5.83 -5.19
C ASN A 178 -0.35 4.97 -4.43
N PHE A 179 -1.14 4.14 -5.13
CA PHE A 179 -2.09 3.20 -4.49
C PHE A 179 -1.42 2.23 -3.52
N PHE A 180 -0.15 1.92 -3.73
CA PHE A 180 0.58 1.00 -2.89
C PHE A 180 1.50 1.71 -1.90
N ILE A 181 2.18 2.77 -2.32
CA ILE A 181 3.22 3.45 -1.53
C ILE A 181 2.62 4.43 -0.53
N SER A 182 1.71 5.29 -0.99
CA SER A 182 1.10 6.29 -0.13
C SER A 182 0.13 5.62 0.85
N ASN A 183 0.26 5.95 2.12
CA ASN A 183 -0.64 5.46 3.18
C ASN A 183 -1.35 6.60 3.92
N THR A 184 -1.20 7.83 3.42
CA THR A 184 -1.62 9.05 4.10
C THR A 184 -2.44 9.87 3.12
N PRO A 185 -3.60 10.43 3.52
CA PRO A 185 -4.36 11.34 2.68
C PRO A 185 -3.49 12.49 2.18
N TYR A 186 -3.77 12.98 0.97
CA TYR A 186 -3.02 14.09 0.40
C TYR A 186 -3.88 14.99 -0.47
N GLU A 187 -3.48 16.24 -0.53
CA GLU A 187 -4.04 17.26 -1.40
C GLU A 187 -2.93 17.82 -2.29
N VAL A 188 -3.29 18.15 -3.53
CA VAL A 188 -2.37 18.75 -4.49
C VAL A 188 -2.90 20.13 -4.82
N ILE A 189 -2.12 21.14 -4.48
CA ILE A 189 -2.41 22.54 -4.78
C ILE A 189 -1.57 22.89 -6.00
N GLY A 190 -2.20 22.83 -7.17
CA GLY A 190 -1.68 23.45 -8.40
C GLY A 190 -2.10 24.91 -8.46
N GLU A 191 -1.25 25.76 -9.03
CA GLU A 191 -1.63 27.13 -9.39
C GLU A 191 -2.71 27.17 -10.49
#